data_AF-A0A2S9DAG8-F1
#
_entry.id   AF-A0A2S9DAG8-F1
#
_cell.length_a   1.000
_cell.length_b   1.000
_cell.length_c   1.000
_cell.angle_alpha   90.00
_cell.angle_beta   90.00
_cell.angle_gamma   90.00
#
_symmetry.space_group_name_H-M   'P 1'
#
loop_
_entity.id
_entity.type
_entity.pdbx_description
1 polymer ?
#
loop_
_entity_poly.entity_id
_entity_poly.type
_entity_poly.pdbx_seq_one_letter_code
_entity_poly.pdbx_strand_id
1 'polypeptide(L)'
;MESGLESWGEFNVAIAGAGAALGGLLIVALSVNIKQIAESRGLAARAGASISALILGVVLSCAALIPGQELWIFGVVVLLGALAGGVIATLAARAVLGDDTPGHPHRWDTPHIASFVFPLAIYAVGGVLTVQSLPVGLVIVAFGTIIALIGAVVFSWVALVEILR
;
A
#
# COMPACT_ATOMS: atom_id res chain seq x y z
N MET A 1 -21.90 -20.13 -13.87
CA MET A 1 -21.39 -19.86 -12.51
C MET A 1 -20.58 -18.60 -12.63
N GLU A 2 -21.16 -17.44 -12.31
CA GLU A 2 -20.38 -16.21 -12.21
C GLU A 2 -19.24 -16.46 -11.22
N SER A 3 -18.02 -16.24 -11.67
CA SER A 3 -16.87 -16.36 -10.78
C SER A 3 -17.01 -15.29 -9.69
N GLY A 4 -16.66 -15.59 -8.45
CA GLY A 4 -16.73 -14.61 -7.36
C GLY A 4 -15.89 -13.35 -7.60
N LEU A 5 -15.06 -13.31 -8.65
CA LEU A 5 -14.32 -12.12 -9.10
C LEU A 5 -15.16 -11.21 -10.02
N GLU A 6 -16.04 -11.77 -10.85
CA GLU A 6 -16.89 -11.00 -11.78
C GLU A 6 -17.84 -10.06 -11.02
N SER A 7 -18.39 -10.51 -9.89
CA SER A 7 -19.27 -9.68 -9.05
C SER A 7 -18.55 -8.49 -8.40
N TRP A 8 -17.21 -8.49 -8.36
CA TRP A 8 -16.39 -7.40 -7.82
C TRP A 8 -15.79 -6.51 -8.89
N GLY A 9 -16.12 -6.73 -10.17
CA GLY A 9 -15.58 -5.98 -11.30
C GLY A 9 -15.73 -4.46 -11.13
N GLU A 10 -16.92 -3.96 -10.82
CA GLU A 10 -17.17 -2.51 -10.65
C GLU A 10 -16.34 -1.90 -9.50
N PHE A 11 -16.22 -2.63 -8.39
CA PHE A 11 -15.39 -2.21 -7.27
C PHE A 11 -13.92 -2.11 -7.68
N ASN A 12 -13.40 -3.13 -8.36
CA ASN A 12 -12.01 -3.17 -8.81
C ASN A 12 -11.70 -2.05 -9.81
N VAL A 13 -12.62 -1.75 -10.74
CA VAL A 13 -12.49 -0.62 -11.66
C VAL A 13 -12.45 0.71 -10.91
N ALA A 14 -13.37 0.92 -9.96
CA ALA A 14 -13.43 2.15 -9.17
C ALA A 14 -12.15 2.38 -8.35
N ILE A 15 -11.66 1.34 -7.69
CA ILE A 15 -10.42 1.40 -6.89
C ILE A 15 -9.19 1.60 -7.77
N ALA A 16 -9.09 0.90 -8.91
CA ALA A 16 -7.97 1.09 -9.84
C ALA A 16 -7.93 2.53 -10.37
N GLY A 17 -9.09 3.10 -10.74
CA GLY A 17 -9.20 4.48 -11.18
C GLY A 17 -8.85 5.49 -10.07
N ALA A 18 -9.39 5.33 -8.87
CA ALA A 18 -9.10 6.19 -7.73
C ALA A 18 -7.62 6.13 -7.33
N GLY A 19 -7.03 4.94 -7.30
CA GLY A 19 -5.62 4.75 -7.00
C GLY A 19 -4.69 5.31 -8.08
N ALA A 20 -5.06 5.23 -9.36
CA ALA A 20 -4.32 5.87 -10.45
C ALA A 20 -4.33 7.41 -10.31
N ALA A 21 -5.49 7.99 -9.98
CA ALA A 21 -5.61 9.44 -9.74
C ALA A 21 -4.77 9.89 -8.52
N LEU A 22 -4.83 9.16 -7.42
CA LEU A 22 -4.02 9.44 -6.22
C LEU A 22 -2.53 9.23 -6.46
N GLY A 23 -2.15 8.22 -7.24
CA GLY A 23 -0.77 8.02 -7.69
C GLY A 23 -0.24 9.27 -8.41
N GLY A 24 -1.04 9.84 -9.32
CA GLY A 24 -0.71 11.13 -9.96
C GLY A 24 -0.53 12.27 -8.96
N LEU A 25 -1.46 12.43 -8.02
CA LEU A 25 -1.39 13.48 -6.99
C LEU A 25 -0.14 13.35 -6.11
N LEU A 26 0.23 12.12 -5.76
CA LEU A 26 1.42 11.82 -4.96
C LEU A 26 2.69 12.19 -5.70
N ILE A 27 2.84 11.82 -6.96
CA ILE A 27 4.02 12.21 -7.76
C ILE A 27 4.15 13.73 -7.83
N VAL A 28 3.04 14.46 -7.97
CA VAL A 28 3.04 15.93 -7.92
C VAL A 28 3.51 16.42 -6.55
N ALA A 29 2.92 15.95 -5.45
CA ALA A 29 3.30 16.32 -4.08
C ALA A 29 4.78 16.07 -3.75
N LEU A 30 5.32 14.95 -4.23
CA LEU A 30 6.73 14.61 -4.06
C LEU A 30 7.65 15.53 -4.86
N SER A 31 7.24 15.94 -6.08
CA SER A 31 8.07 16.79 -6.94
C SER A 31 8.27 18.21 -6.36
N VAL A 32 7.26 18.77 -5.70
CA VAL A 32 7.35 20.10 -5.07
C VAL A 32 8.11 20.09 -3.73
N ASN A 33 8.15 18.95 -3.02
CA ASN A 33 8.81 18.83 -1.70
C ASN A 33 10.08 17.98 -1.73
N ILE A 34 10.68 17.79 -2.92
CA ILE A 34 11.78 16.83 -3.10
C ILE A 34 13.00 17.14 -2.21
N LYS A 35 13.25 18.42 -1.89
CA LYS A 35 14.35 18.82 -1.00
C LYS A 35 14.11 18.37 0.44
N GLN A 36 12.95 18.67 1.03
CA GLN A 36 12.65 18.23 2.40
C GLN A 36 12.58 16.70 2.50
N ILE A 37 12.05 16.04 1.47
CA ILE A 37 12.01 14.58 1.41
C ILE A 37 13.42 13.99 1.29
N ALA A 38 14.31 14.60 0.51
CA ALA A 38 15.70 14.16 0.37
C ALA A 38 16.52 14.41 1.64
N GLU A 39 16.20 15.47 2.40
CA GLU A 39 16.85 15.79 3.68
C GLU A 39 16.40 14.86 4.82
N SER A 40 15.17 14.31 4.75
CA SER A 40 14.64 13.37 5.74
C SER A 40 14.44 11.97 5.16
N ARG A 41 15.40 11.07 5.41
CA ARG A 41 15.32 9.65 5.01
C ARG A 41 14.08 8.94 5.57
N GLY A 42 13.65 9.29 6.78
CA GLY A 42 12.41 8.77 7.37
C GLY A 42 11.15 9.18 6.59
N LEU A 43 11.10 10.43 6.11
CA LEU A 43 9.96 10.93 5.32
C LEU A 43 9.91 10.29 3.93
N ALA A 44 11.08 10.13 3.29
CA ALA A 44 11.20 9.43 2.01
C ALA A 44 10.80 7.95 2.12
N ALA A 45 11.25 7.25 3.17
CA ALA A 45 10.88 5.87 3.43
C ALA A 45 9.36 5.70 3.62
N ARG A 46 8.71 6.62 4.34
CA ARG A 46 7.25 6.65 4.53
C ARG A 46 6.49 6.91 3.23
N ALA A 47 6.98 7.85 2.43
CA ALA A 47 6.41 8.18 1.13
C ALA A 47 6.42 6.96 0.20
N GLY A 48 7.59 6.31 0.07
CA GLY A 48 7.74 5.12 -0.75
C GLY A 48 6.83 3.98 -0.29
N ALA A 49 6.61 3.85 1.01
CA ALA A 49 5.74 2.84 1.59
C ALA A 49 4.26 3.00 1.26
N SER A 50 3.72 4.20 1.50
CA SER A 50 2.30 4.48 1.24
C SER A 50 2.02 4.38 -0.26
N ILE A 51 2.97 4.83 -1.09
CA ILE A 51 2.90 4.68 -2.54
C ILE A 51 2.95 3.21 -2.93
N SER A 52 3.87 2.42 -2.36
CA SER A 52 4.00 1.00 -2.68
C SER A 52 2.75 0.20 -2.28
N ALA A 53 2.17 0.47 -1.11
CA ALA A 53 0.94 -0.17 -0.66
C ALA A 53 -0.26 0.21 -1.54
N LEU A 54 -0.39 1.48 -1.92
CA LEU A 54 -1.43 1.94 -2.85
C LEU A 54 -1.26 1.28 -4.22
N ILE A 55 -0.05 1.31 -4.78
CA ILE A 55 0.24 0.71 -6.09
C ILE A 55 -0.02 -0.78 -6.07
N LEU A 56 0.35 -1.48 -5.00
CA LEU A 56 0.03 -2.89 -4.83
C LEU A 56 -1.49 -3.11 -4.89
N GLY A 57 -2.27 -2.33 -4.14
CA GLY A 57 -3.73 -2.38 -4.20
C GLY A 57 -4.29 -2.16 -5.60
N VAL A 58 -3.77 -1.17 -6.33
CA VAL A 58 -4.16 -0.89 -7.72
C VAL A 58 -3.82 -2.06 -8.65
N VAL A 59 -2.60 -2.62 -8.54
CA VAL A 59 -2.17 -3.76 -9.35
C VAL A 59 -3.04 -4.98 -9.06
N LEU A 60 -3.40 -5.23 -7.79
CA LEU A 60 -4.31 -6.31 -7.43
C LEU A 60 -5.72 -6.09 -7.98
N SER A 61 -6.26 -4.87 -7.94
CA SER A 61 -7.54 -4.54 -8.58
C SER A 61 -7.49 -4.76 -10.09
N CYS A 62 -6.40 -4.38 -10.76
CA CYS A 62 -6.20 -4.66 -12.18
C CYS A 62 -6.08 -6.16 -12.47
N ALA A 63 -5.37 -6.92 -11.62
CA ALA A 63 -5.25 -8.37 -11.76
C ALA A 63 -6.59 -9.08 -11.57
N ALA A 64 -7.44 -8.59 -10.66
CA ALA A 64 -8.78 -9.11 -10.43
C ALA A 64 -9.74 -8.88 -11.62
N LEU A 65 -9.44 -7.94 -12.52
CA LEU A 65 -10.23 -7.67 -13.72
C LEU A 65 -9.87 -8.57 -14.91
N ILE A 66 -8.84 -9.40 -14.81
CA ILE A 66 -8.46 -10.32 -15.88
C ILE A 66 -9.55 -11.41 -15.98
N PRO A 67 -10.27 -11.50 -17.13
CA PRO A 67 -11.37 -12.45 -17.27
C PRO A 67 -10.86 -13.90 -17.27
N GLY A 68 -11.67 -14.81 -16.72
CA GLY A 68 -11.35 -16.25 -16.66
C GLY A 68 -10.28 -16.63 -15.63
N GLN A 69 -9.93 -15.73 -14.71
CA GLN A 69 -9.04 -16.05 -13.59
C GLN A 69 -9.75 -16.92 -12.54
N GLU A 70 -9.10 -18.00 -12.13
CA GLU A 70 -9.54 -18.79 -10.98
C GLU A 70 -9.14 -18.10 -9.66
N LEU A 71 -10.00 -18.21 -8.64
CA LEU A 71 -9.82 -17.51 -7.37
C LEU A 71 -8.50 -17.85 -6.66
N TRP A 72 -8.02 -19.09 -6.79
CA TRP A 72 -6.74 -19.51 -6.21
C TRP A 72 -5.54 -18.85 -6.90
N ILE A 73 -5.58 -18.65 -8.22
CA ILE A 73 -4.53 -17.97 -8.99
C ILE A 73 -4.44 -16.53 -8.51
N PHE A 74 -5.59 -15.86 -8.37
CA PHE A 74 -5.65 -14.53 -7.80
C PHE A 74 -5.08 -14.48 -6.38
N GLY A 75 -5.41 -15.46 -5.52
CA GLY A 75 -4.83 -15.58 -4.18
C GLY A 75 -3.29 -15.69 -4.19
N VAL A 76 -2.71 -16.44 -5.12
CA VAL A 76 -1.25 -16.53 -5.29
C VAL A 76 -0.65 -15.18 -5.71
N VAL A 77 -1.30 -14.46 -6.63
CA VAL A 77 -0.87 -13.11 -7.04
C VAL A 77 -0.90 -12.14 -5.84
N VAL A 78 -1.95 -12.19 -5.02
CA VAL A 78 -2.06 -11.39 -3.79
C VAL A 78 -0.92 -11.72 -2.84
N LEU A 79 -0.60 -13.00 -2.61
CA LEU A 79 0.51 -13.40 -1.74
C LEU A 79 1.87 -12.94 -2.26
N LEU A 80 2.13 -13.12 -3.56
CA LEU A 80 3.38 -12.68 -4.18
C LEU A 80 3.53 -11.15 -4.08
N GLY A 81 2.44 -10.42 -4.33
CA GLY A 81 2.41 -8.97 -4.18
C GLY A 81 2.63 -8.51 -2.73
N ALA A 82 1.98 -9.15 -1.76
CA ALA A 82 2.18 -8.89 -0.34
C ALA A 82 3.62 -9.19 0.10
N LEU A 83 4.23 -10.26 -0.41
CA LEU A 83 5.60 -10.64 -0.09
C LEU A 83 6.60 -9.65 -0.69
N ALA A 84 6.41 -9.23 -1.94
CA ALA A 84 7.22 -8.19 -2.57
C ALA A 84 7.11 -6.85 -1.82
N GLY A 85 5.88 -6.44 -1.48
CA GLY A 85 5.64 -5.25 -0.67
C GLY A 85 6.27 -5.34 0.72
N GLY A 86 6.26 -6.52 1.33
CA GLY A 86 6.90 -6.78 2.62
C GLY A 86 8.42 -6.71 2.59
N VAL A 87 9.04 -7.19 1.52
CA VAL A 87 10.49 -7.02 1.32
C VAL A 87 10.84 -5.54 1.20
N ILE A 88 10.11 -4.77 0.38
CA ILE A 88 10.34 -3.33 0.25
C ILE A 88 10.13 -2.61 1.58
N ALA A 89 9.06 -2.97 2.30
CA ALA A 89 8.74 -2.40 3.61
C ALA A 89 9.82 -2.66 4.66
N THR A 90 10.32 -3.90 4.72
CA THR A 90 11.37 -4.29 5.67
C THR A 90 12.70 -3.64 5.32
N LEU A 91 13.05 -3.52 4.04
CA LEU A 91 14.23 -2.78 3.60
C LEU A 91 14.14 -1.29 3.98
N ALA A 92 12.99 -0.66 3.75
CA ALA A 92 12.74 0.72 4.14
C ALA A 92 12.82 0.91 5.67
N ALA A 93 12.22 0.00 6.45
CA ALA A 93 12.28 0.04 7.90
C ALA A 93 13.72 -0.15 8.43
N ARG A 94 14.50 -1.05 7.83
CA ARG A 94 15.91 -1.26 8.20
C ARG A 94 16.78 -0.06 7.85
N ALA A 95 16.51 0.63 6.74
CA ALA A 95 17.22 1.86 6.38
C ALA A 95 16.96 2.98 7.40
N VAL A 96 15.74 3.09 7.93
CA VAL A 96 15.39 4.07 8.97
C VAL A 96 16.00 3.70 10.32
N LEU A 97 15.96 2.42 10.71
CA LEU A 97 16.51 1.94 11.98
C LEU A 97 18.05 1.95 12.05
N GLY A 98 18.73 1.92 10.89
CA GLY A 98 20.19 1.94 10.80
C GLY A 98 20.82 3.34 10.74
N ASP A 99 20.02 4.40 10.69
CA ASP A 99 20.52 5.78 10.74
C ASP A 99 20.76 6.20 12.20
N ASP A 100 21.93 5.86 12.73
CA ASP A 100 22.46 6.35 14.03
C ASP A 100 22.91 7.82 13.93
N THR A 101 22.00 8.72 13.55
CA THR A 101 22.30 10.16 13.51
C THR A 101 22.25 10.74 14.92
N PRO A 102 23.35 11.29 15.47
CA PRO A 102 23.37 11.83 16.83
C PRO A 102 22.46 13.07 16.90
N GLY A 103 21.38 13.01 17.70
CA GLY A 103 20.54 14.17 18.03
C GLY A 103 19.03 14.03 17.74
N HIS A 104 18.57 12.96 17.10
CA HIS A 104 17.14 12.70 16.91
C HIS A 104 16.59 11.75 17.98
N PRO A 105 15.55 12.15 18.76
CA PRO A 105 15.01 11.28 19.80
C PRO A 105 14.31 10.05 19.18
N HIS A 106 14.94 8.88 19.34
CA HIS A 106 14.48 7.53 18.94
C HIS A 106 13.07 7.13 19.45
N ARG A 107 12.44 7.96 20.30
CA ARG A 107 11.13 7.70 20.92
C ARG A 107 9.92 7.98 20.03
N TRP A 108 10.10 8.67 18.90
CA TRP A 108 9.02 8.92 17.95
C TRP A 108 8.90 7.85 16.84
N ASP A 109 9.74 6.81 16.82
CA ASP A 109 9.72 5.82 15.71
C ASP A 109 8.76 4.64 15.97
N THR A 110 8.53 4.26 17.22
CA THR A 110 7.80 3.03 17.56
C THR A 110 6.30 3.01 17.20
N PRO A 111 5.49 4.06 17.49
CA PRO A 111 4.08 4.07 17.05
C PRO A 111 3.92 4.34 15.55
N HIS A 112 4.95 4.86 14.87
CA HIS A 112 4.89 5.23 13.45
C HIS A 112 5.24 4.07 12.51
N ILE A 113 6.05 3.10 12.94
CA ILE A 113 6.32 1.84 12.22
C ILE A 113 5.09 0.93 12.18
N ALA A 114 4.23 0.99 13.21
CA ALA A 114 3.01 0.18 13.28
C ALA A 114 2.03 0.47 12.13
N SER A 115 1.94 1.72 11.67
CA SER A 115 1.11 2.10 10.51
C SER A 115 1.61 1.50 9.19
N PHE A 116 2.87 1.07 9.14
CA PHE A 116 3.53 0.54 7.94
C PHE A 116 3.24 -0.95 7.74
N VAL A 117 3.23 -1.71 8.85
CA VAL A 117 3.01 -3.16 8.84
C VAL A 117 1.51 -3.48 8.67
N PHE A 118 0.64 -2.60 9.16
CA PHE A 118 -0.80 -2.87 9.26
C PHE A 118 -1.48 -3.17 7.91
N PRO A 119 -1.34 -2.35 6.84
CA PRO A 119 -1.97 -2.64 5.55
C PRO A 119 -1.41 -3.91 4.92
N LEU A 120 -0.11 -4.15 5.10
CA LEU A 120 0.58 -5.28 4.53
C LEU A 120 0.19 -6.61 5.20
N ALA A 121 -0.02 -6.58 6.51
CA ALA A 121 -0.56 -7.72 7.25
C ALA A 121 -1.99 -8.05 6.79
N ILE A 122 -2.82 -7.03 6.53
CA ILE A 122 -4.17 -7.22 6.01
C ILE A 122 -4.12 -7.88 4.61
N TYR A 123 -3.23 -7.43 3.73
CA TYR A 123 -3.05 -8.07 2.42
C TYR A 123 -2.54 -9.51 2.52
N ALA A 124 -1.62 -9.80 3.45
CA ALA A 124 -1.14 -11.16 3.67
C ALA A 124 -2.26 -12.09 4.17
N VAL A 125 -3.08 -11.63 5.13
CA VAL A 125 -4.24 -12.38 5.63
C VAL A 125 -5.28 -12.58 4.51
N GLY A 126 -5.57 -11.53 3.74
CA GLY A 126 -6.46 -11.61 2.58
C GLY A 126 -5.97 -12.60 1.53
N GLY A 127 -4.66 -12.60 1.22
CA GLY A 127 -4.03 -13.53 0.29
C GLY A 127 -4.14 -14.99 0.74
N VAL A 128 -3.83 -15.29 2.00
CA VAL A 128 -3.93 -16.65 2.56
C VAL A 128 -5.37 -17.19 2.48
N LEU A 129 -6.36 -16.35 2.78
CA LEU A 129 -7.78 -16.74 2.73
C LEU A 129 -8.29 -16.92 1.29
N THR A 130 -7.79 -16.10 0.37
CA THR A 130 -8.16 -16.18 -1.05
C THR A 130 -7.55 -17.41 -1.73
N VAL A 131 -6.33 -17.82 -1.33
CA VAL A 131 -5.74 -19.11 -1.77
C VAL A 131 -6.57 -20.30 -1.33
N GLN A 132 -7.19 -20.24 -0.15
CA GLN A 132 -8.13 -21.26 0.32
C GLN A 132 -9.48 -21.22 -0.40
N SER A 133 -9.63 -20.37 -1.43
CA SER A 133 -10.86 -20.16 -2.19
C SER A 133 -12.05 -19.75 -1.31
N LEU A 134 -11.77 -19.13 -0.16
CA LEU A 134 -12.81 -18.61 0.73
C LEU A 134 -13.30 -17.26 0.19
N PRO A 135 -14.62 -17.06 -0.01
CA PRO A 135 -15.16 -15.79 -0.53
C PRO A 135 -14.88 -14.60 0.39
N VAL A 136 -14.65 -14.85 1.68
CA VAL A 136 -14.24 -13.84 2.67
C VAL A 136 -12.87 -13.22 2.34
N GLY A 137 -12.01 -13.93 1.60
CA GLY A 137 -10.70 -13.44 1.18
C GLY A 137 -10.81 -12.16 0.33
N LEU A 138 -11.75 -12.10 -0.61
CA LEU A 138 -11.99 -10.93 -1.45
C LEU A 138 -12.42 -9.71 -0.64
N VAL A 139 -13.26 -9.90 0.38
CA VAL A 139 -13.69 -8.83 1.29
C VAL A 139 -12.50 -8.25 2.06
N ILE A 140 -11.59 -9.12 2.53
CA ILE A 140 -10.41 -8.68 3.28
C ILE A 140 -9.42 -7.95 2.36
N VAL A 141 -9.22 -8.42 1.13
CA VAL A 141 -8.39 -7.72 0.13
C VAL A 141 -9.00 -6.36 -0.21
N ALA A 142 -10.32 -6.29 -0.42
CA ALA A 142 -11.02 -5.03 -0.64
C ALA A 142 -10.86 -4.05 0.52
N PHE A 143 -11.02 -4.53 1.75
CA PHE A 143 -10.83 -3.74 2.97
C PHE A 143 -9.40 -3.23 3.12
N GLY A 144 -8.40 -4.08 2.85
CA GLY A 144 -6.99 -3.69 2.81
C GLY A 144 -6.72 -2.57 1.81
N THR A 145 -7.35 -2.63 0.63
CA THR A 145 -7.19 -1.59 -0.39
C THR A 145 -7.86 -0.27 -0.03
N ILE A 146 -9.02 -0.30 0.64
CA ILE A 146 -9.64 0.92 1.17
C ILE A 146 -8.72 1.59 2.20
N ILE A 147 -8.14 0.82 3.11
CA ILE A 147 -7.20 1.34 4.13
C ILE A 147 -5.95 1.93 3.46
N ALA A 148 -5.39 1.23 2.47
CA ALA A 148 -4.24 1.73 1.72
C ALA A 148 -4.56 3.05 1.00
N LEU A 149 -5.77 3.17 0.45
CA LEU A 149 -6.25 4.37 -0.22
C LEU A 149 -6.39 5.55 0.75
N ILE A 150 -7.03 5.33 1.91
CA ILE A 150 -7.13 6.35 2.98
C ILE A 150 -5.73 6.78 3.43
N GLY A 151 -4.82 5.83 3.68
CA GLY A 151 -3.45 6.11 4.08
C GLY A 151 -2.70 6.95 3.05
N ALA A 152 -2.87 6.65 1.76
CA ALA A 152 -2.28 7.42 0.68
C ALA A 152 -2.82 8.86 0.59
N VAL A 153 -4.13 9.07 0.82
CA VAL A 153 -4.73 10.41 0.86
C VAL A 153 -4.15 11.23 2.01
N VAL A 154 -4.11 10.66 3.23
CA VAL A 154 -3.55 11.35 4.41
C VAL A 154 -2.08 11.68 4.18
N PHE A 155 -1.30 10.74 3.64
CA PHE A 155 0.09 10.99 3.32
C PHE A 155 0.25 12.12 2.28
N SER A 156 -0.56 12.10 1.21
CA SER A 156 -0.52 13.15 0.18
C SER A 156 -0.81 14.54 0.75
N TRP A 157 -1.80 14.64 1.65
CA TRP A 157 -2.10 15.88 2.37
C TRP A 157 -0.90 16.35 3.21
N VAL A 158 -0.33 15.46 4.02
CA VAL A 158 0.84 15.79 4.87
C VAL A 158 2.00 16.26 4.01
N ALA A 159 2.25 15.58 2.88
CA ALA A 159 3.29 15.95 1.96
C ALA A 159 3.06 17.34 1.34
N LEU A 160 1.81 17.69 1.00
CA LEU A 160 1.48 18.97 0.39
C LEU A 160 1.44 20.14 1.39
N VAL A 161 0.86 19.95 2.57
CA VAL A 161 0.47 21.05 3.47
C VAL A 161 1.39 21.15 4.68
N GLU A 162 1.77 20.02 5.27
CA GLU A 162 2.47 19.98 6.56
C GLU A 162 3.97 20.25 6.39
N ILE A 163 4.58 19.75 5.31
CA ILE A 163 6.03 19.93 5.06
C ILE A 163 6.43 21.40 4.85
N LEU A 164 5.49 22.23 4.38
CA LEU A 164 5.72 23.64 4.09
C LEU A 164 5.46 24.57 5.29
N ARG A 165 4.97 24.05 6.42
CA ARG A 165 4.58 24.82 7.59
C ARG A 165 5.60 24.71 8.72
#